data_AF-A0A6G1E804-F1
#
_entry.id   AF-A0A6G1E804-F1
#
_cell.length_a   1.000
_cell.length_b   1.000
_cell.length_c   1.000
_cell.angle_alpha   90.00
_cell.angle_beta   90.00
_cell.angle_gamma   90.00
#
_symmetry.space_group_name_H-M   'P 1'
#
loop_
_entity.id
_entity.type
_entity.pdbx_description
1 polymer ?
#
loop_
_entity_poly.entity_id
_entity_poly.type
_entity_poly.pdbx_seq_one_letter_code
_entity_poly.pdbx_strand_id
1 'polypeptide(L)'
;MASSGKMEGPSAPALRRDPYEVLSVPRDSSDQEIKSAYRKLALKYHPDKNASNPEASELFKEVAYSYSILSDPEKRRQYDTAGFEALENEGMDMEIDLSNLGTVNTMFAALFSKLGVPIKTTVSPNVLEEAMSGTVTVRPLPVGSSATGKVDKQSAHFFGVTISEEQAQSGIVVRVTSATQSKFKLLFFEQEINGGYGLALQEDSQKTGKVTSAGMYFLHFQVYRMDSTVNALAMAKDPEAAFFKRLEGLQPCEVSALKHGTHIFAVYGDNFFKPASYTIEAMCAKSYEDTTQRLKEIESKILEKRNDLRQFETEYRKALARFQEVTNRYTQEKEAVDDMLRERDDIHSSFTTERTIVNSVGAGSSSSRYPTESPENGNIDGKDKSGKKKWFNLNLNRSDKKA
;
A
#
# COMPACT_ATOMS: atom_id res chain seq x y z
N MET A 1 -17.72 1.99 -51.05
CA MET A 1 -18.16 1.13 -49.92
C MET A 1 -16.96 0.89 -49.02
N ALA A 2 -17.10 1.21 -47.72
CA ALA A 2 -16.23 0.98 -46.55
C ALA A 2 -16.29 2.27 -45.69
N SER A 3 -17.34 2.46 -44.88
CA SER A 3 -17.54 1.96 -43.50
C SER A 3 -16.56 2.54 -42.47
N SER A 4 -16.95 3.71 -41.96
CA SER A 4 -17.09 4.06 -40.54
C SER A 4 -15.93 3.81 -39.57
N GLY A 5 -15.36 4.93 -39.10
CA GLY A 5 -14.51 4.97 -37.92
C GLY A 5 -15.29 4.83 -36.61
N LYS A 6 -14.55 4.45 -35.56
CA LYS A 6 -14.90 4.63 -34.16
C LYS A 6 -13.68 5.17 -33.43
N MET A 7 -13.80 6.40 -32.93
CA MET A 7 -13.01 6.90 -31.80
C MET A 7 -13.73 6.46 -30.52
N GLU A 8 -13.02 5.80 -29.62
CA GLU A 8 -13.49 5.55 -28.24
C GLU A 8 -12.42 6.06 -27.27
N GLY A 9 -12.83 6.93 -26.34
CA GLY A 9 -12.30 6.97 -24.97
C GLY A 9 -13.37 6.42 -24.01
N PRO A 10 -13.19 6.35 -22.68
CA PRO A 10 -12.08 6.88 -21.87
C PRO A 10 -11.31 5.80 -21.06
N SER A 11 -10.15 6.20 -20.54
CA SER A 11 -9.23 5.55 -19.58
C SER A 11 -9.80 4.34 -18.79
N ALA A 12 -9.33 3.14 -19.16
CA ALA A 12 -9.45 1.91 -18.37
C ALA A 12 -8.62 1.99 -17.07
N PRO A 13 -8.98 1.22 -16.01
CA PRO A 13 -8.10 1.02 -14.85
C PRO A 13 -6.77 0.44 -15.34
N ALA A 14 -5.65 0.79 -14.71
CA ALA A 14 -4.34 0.30 -15.11
C ALA A 14 -4.30 -1.24 -15.08
N LEU A 15 -4.54 -1.88 -16.24
CA LEU A 15 -4.47 -3.33 -16.40
C LEU A 15 -3.01 -3.74 -16.15
N ARG A 16 -2.77 -4.50 -15.09
CA ARG A 16 -1.48 -5.16 -14.85
C ARG A 16 -1.19 -6.10 -16.03
N ARG A 17 0.05 -6.13 -16.51
CA ARG A 17 0.44 -6.99 -17.63
C ARG A 17 0.52 -8.45 -17.21
N ASP A 18 0.25 -9.36 -18.14
CA ASP A 18 0.30 -10.80 -17.90
C ASP A 18 1.73 -11.22 -17.46
N PRO A 19 1.91 -11.94 -16.33
CA PRO A 19 3.23 -12.38 -15.86
C PRO A 19 4.03 -13.17 -16.90
N TYR A 20 3.36 -13.93 -17.75
CA TYR A 20 4.01 -14.68 -18.84
C TYR A 20 4.56 -13.74 -19.91
N GLU A 21 3.84 -12.67 -20.26
CA GLU A 21 4.31 -11.65 -21.19
C GLU A 21 5.47 -10.83 -20.61
N VAL A 22 5.36 -10.46 -19.33
CA VAL A 22 6.39 -9.69 -18.63
C VAL A 22 7.70 -10.48 -18.57
N LEU A 23 7.64 -11.77 -18.22
CA LEU A 23 8.82 -12.64 -18.25
C LEU A 23 9.20 -13.09 -19.66
N SER A 24 8.38 -12.81 -20.66
CA SER A 24 8.57 -13.23 -22.05
C SER A 24 8.74 -14.75 -22.18
N VAL A 25 7.87 -15.50 -21.51
CA VAL A 25 7.83 -16.97 -21.51
C VAL A 25 6.42 -17.46 -21.87
N PRO A 26 6.27 -18.60 -22.56
CA PRO A 26 4.96 -19.17 -22.84
C PRO A 26 4.29 -19.74 -21.57
N ARG A 27 2.97 -19.93 -21.61
CA ARG A 27 2.17 -20.41 -20.47
C ARG A 27 2.52 -21.84 -20.02
N ASP A 28 3.06 -22.65 -20.92
CA ASP A 28 3.52 -24.02 -20.67
C ASP A 28 4.98 -24.09 -20.20
N SER A 29 5.63 -22.94 -19.95
CA SER A 29 7.04 -22.94 -19.55
C SER A 29 7.30 -23.69 -18.25
N SER A 30 8.43 -24.39 -18.22
CA SER A 30 8.92 -25.06 -17.01
C SER A 30 9.44 -24.06 -15.98
N ASP A 31 9.51 -24.47 -14.70
CA ASP A 31 10.05 -23.63 -13.63
C ASP A 31 11.50 -23.18 -13.91
N GLN A 32 12.27 -24.01 -14.62
CA GLN A 32 13.64 -23.68 -15.03
C GLN A 32 13.69 -22.59 -16.11
N GLU A 33 12.74 -22.58 -17.04
CA GLU A 33 12.61 -21.55 -18.07
C GLU A 33 12.17 -20.22 -17.47
N ILE A 34 11.15 -20.24 -16.60
CA ILE A 34 10.66 -19.08 -15.85
C ILE A 34 11.81 -18.47 -15.03
N LYS A 35 12.55 -19.30 -14.28
CA LYS A 35 13.72 -18.88 -13.50
C LYS A 35 14.84 -18.32 -14.37
N SER A 36 15.04 -18.86 -15.57
CA SER A 36 16.09 -18.40 -16.47
C SER A 36 15.71 -17.08 -17.17
N ALA A 37 14.46 -16.92 -17.57
CA ALA A 37 13.93 -15.67 -18.13
C ALA A 37 13.96 -14.54 -17.11
N TYR A 38 13.51 -14.82 -15.89
CA TYR A 38 13.62 -13.89 -14.77
C TYR A 38 15.07 -13.44 -14.52
N ARG A 39 16.04 -14.37 -14.45
CA ARG A 39 17.46 -14.02 -14.27
C ARG A 39 17.98 -13.07 -15.36
N LYS A 40 17.60 -13.29 -16.62
CA LYS A 40 17.99 -12.44 -17.75
C LYS A 40 17.42 -11.03 -17.60
N LEU A 41 16.13 -10.91 -17.25
CA LEU A 41 15.45 -9.62 -17.11
C LEU A 41 15.88 -8.87 -15.85
N ALA A 42 16.09 -9.57 -14.73
CA ALA A 42 16.61 -8.99 -13.49
C ALA A 42 18.02 -8.39 -13.66
N LEU A 43 18.89 -9.03 -14.45
CA LEU A 43 20.21 -8.49 -14.80
C LEU A 43 20.13 -7.30 -15.76
N LYS A 44 19.15 -7.29 -16.68
CA LYS A 44 18.92 -6.22 -17.65
C LYS A 44 18.41 -4.94 -16.96
N TYR A 45 17.44 -5.08 -16.06
CA TYR A 45 16.80 -3.98 -15.34
C TYR A 45 17.39 -3.73 -13.95
N HIS A 46 18.57 -4.29 -13.67
CA HIS A 46 19.22 -4.15 -12.37
C HIS A 46 19.45 -2.66 -12.00
N PRO A 47 19.06 -2.20 -10.80
CA PRO A 47 19.16 -0.79 -10.41
C PRO A 47 20.59 -0.27 -10.38
N ASP A 48 21.60 -1.10 -10.07
CA ASP A 48 23.00 -0.65 -10.13
C ASP A 48 23.48 -0.35 -11.57
N LYS A 49 22.89 -0.99 -12.59
CA LYS A 49 23.20 -0.73 -14.00
C LYS A 49 22.31 0.37 -14.60
N ASN A 50 21.21 0.70 -13.93
CA ASN A 50 20.17 1.60 -14.43
C ASN A 50 19.80 2.69 -13.42
N ALA A 51 20.76 3.17 -12.63
CA ALA A 51 20.52 4.12 -11.53
C ALA A 51 19.90 5.46 -11.96
N SER A 52 20.05 5.84 -13.23
CA SER A 52 19.51 7.07 -13.83
C SER A 52 18.22 6.86 -14.64
N ASN A 53 17.72 5.62 -14.76
CA ASN A 53 16.53 5.31 -15.54
C ASN A 53 15.34 4.90 -14.62
N PRO A 54 14.38 5.81 -14.37
CA PRO A 54 13.22 5.50 -13.53
C PRO A 54 12.33 4.40 -14.13
N GLU A 55 12.30 4.24 -15.47
CA GLU A 55 11.50 3.18 -16.11
C GLU A 55 12.06 1.79 -15.86
N ALA A 56 13.39 1.66 -15.73
CA ALA A 56 14.02 0.38 -15.41
C ALA A 56 13.63 -0.11 -14.00
N SER A 57 13.40 0.82 -13.06
CA SER A 57 12.89 0.49 -11.72
C SER A 57 11.47 -0.09 -11.79
N GLU A 58 10.58 0.52 -12.58
CA GLU A 58 9.20 0.02 -12.72
C GLU A 58 9.16 -1.32 -13.46
N LEU A 59 9.95 -1.50 -14.53
CA LEU A 59 10.08 -2.78 -15.22
C LEU A 59 10.68 -3.86 -14.33
N PHE A 60 11.64 -3.51 -13.48
CA PHE A 60 12.21 -4.46 -12.52
C PHE A 60 11.16 -4.91 -11.49
N LYS A 61 10.34 -3.99 -10.98
CA LYS A 61 9.21 -4.31 -10.09
C LYS A 61 8.20 -5.23 -10.78
N GLU A 62 7.90 -4.98 -12.04
CA GLU A 62 6.95 -5.78 -12.81
C GLU A 62 7.47 -7.20 -13.09
N VAL A 63 8.74 -7.33 -13.50
CA VAL A 63 9.44 -8.62 -13.74
C VAL A 63 9.51 -9.45 -12.47
N ALA A 64 9.81 -8.81 -11.36
CA ALA A 64 9.88 -9.41 -10.05
C ALA A 64 8.53 -9.94 -9.56
N TYR A 65 7.50 -9.12 -9.66
CA TYR A 65 6.13 -9.49 -9.30
C TYR A 65 5.65 -10.67 -10.14
N SER A 66 5.91 -10.63 -11.45
CA SER A 66 5.58 -11.70 -12.39
C SER A 66 6.27 -13.01 -12.02
N TYR A 67 7.56 -12.96 -11.64
CA TYR A 67 8.27 -14.14 -11.16
C TYR A 67 7.71 -14.65 -9.82
N SER A 68 7.30 -13.77 -8.90
CA SER A 68 6.72 -14.20 -7.62
C SER A 68 5.42 -14.99 -7.77
N ILE A 69 4.64 -14.71 -8.82
CA ILE A 69 3.44 -15.48 -9.17
C ILE A 69 3.83 -16.79 -9.85
N LEU A 70 4.69 -16.73 -10.87
CA LEU A 70 4.97 -17.88 -11.73
C LEU A 70 5.97 -18.90 -11.13
N SER A 71 6.73 -18.52 -10.11
CA SER A 71 7.72 -19.40 -9.46
C SER A 71 7.15 -20.27 -8.35
N ASP A 72 5.98 -19.91 -7.81
CA ASP A 72 5.25 -20.69 -6.83
C ASP A 72 4.15 -21.50 -7.56
N PRO A 73 4.21 -22.85 -7.53
CA PRO A 73 3.21 -23.68 -8.20
C PRO A 73 1.77 -23.42 -7.76
N GLU A 74 1.55 -23.04 -6.50
CA GLU A 74 0.24 -22.72 -5.96
C GLU A 74 -0.27 -21.40 -6.55
N LYS A 75 0.52 -20.34 -6.47
CA LYS A 75 0.16 -19.01 -7.02
C LYS A 75 0.02 -19.03 -8.53
N ARG A 76 0.87 -19.78 -9.24
CA ARG A 76 0.76 -19.98 -10.69
C ARG A 76 -0.57 -20.64 -11.05
N ARG A 77 -0.97 -21.69 -10.31
CA ARG A 77 -2.26 -22.37 -10.53
C ARG A 77 -3.44 -21.44 -10.27
N GLN A 78 -3.41 -20.65 -9.20
CA GLN A 78 -4.44 -19.66 -8.90
C GLN A 78 -4.56 -18.62 -10.03
N TYR A 79 -3.43 -18.08 -10.48
CA TYR A 79 -3.36 -17.14 -11.59
C TYR A 79 -3.88 -17.73 -12.91
N ASP A 80 -3.49 -18.96 -13.23
CA ASP A 80 -3.93 -19.64 -14.46
C ASP A 80 -5.44 -19.95 -14.43
N THR A 81 -6.05 -20.11 -13.25
CA THR A 81 -7.46 -20.43 -13.10
C THR A 81 -8.37 -19.20 -13.16
N ALA A 82 -7.97 -18.09 -12.54
CA ALA A 82 -8.86 -16.95 -12.31
C ALA A 82 -8.17 -15.58 -12.49
N GLY A 83 -6.99 -15.55 -13.10
CA GLY A 83 -6.25 -14.32 -13.39
C GLY A 83 -5.82 -13.57 -12.13
N PHE A 84 -5.64 -12.26 -12.25
CA PHE A 84 -5.21 -11.43 -11.11
C PHE A 84 -6.27 -11.33 -9.99
N GLU A 85 -7.54 -11.59 -10.26
CA GLU A 85 -8.61 -11.47 -9.26
C GLU A 85 -8.50 -12.54 -8.16
N ALA A 86 -7.99 -13.74 -8.47
CA ALA A 86 -7.73 -14.77 -7.47
C ALA A 86 -6.54 -14.45 -6.56
N LEU A 87 -5.55 -13.72 -7.09
CA LEU A 87 -4.39 -13.26 -6.34
C LEU A 87 -4.69 -11.98 -5.52
N GLU A 88 -5.88 -11.38 -5.63
CA GLU A 88 -6.26 -10.20 -4.85
C GLU A 88 -6.96 -10.56 -3.53
N ASN A 89 -7.44 -11.80 -3.41
CA ASN A 89 -8.07 -12.31 -2.18
C ASN A 89 -7.05 -12.81 -1.15
N GLU A 90 -5.86 -13.20 -1.60
CA GLU A 90 -4.65 -13.36 -0.77
C GLU A 90 -3.85 -12.07 -0.96
N GLY A 91 -3.70 -11.26 0.08
CA GLY A 91 -3.25 -9.86 -0.03
C GLY A 91 -2.01 -9.64 -0.93
N MET A 92 -1.82 -8.38 -1.36
CA MET A 92 -0.62 -7.82 -2.02
C MET A 92 0.67 -7.92 -1.17
N ASP A 93 0.79 -8.95 -0.35
CA ASP A 93 1.98 -9.29 0.39
C ASP A 93 2.84 -10.15 -0.55
N MET A 94 3.87 -9.54 -1.13
CA MET A 94 5.01 -10.30 -1.62
C MET A 94 5.69 -10.95 -0.40
N GLU A 95 5.11 -12.04 0.07
CA GLU A 95 5.66 -12.93 1.05
C GLU A 95 6.65 -13.83 0.32
N ILE A 96 7.94 -13.58 0.53
CA ILE A 96 8.99 -14.38 -0.06
C ILE A 96 9.48 -15.35 1.02
N ASP A 97 9.09 -16.62 0.91
CA ASP A 97 9.72 -17.68 1.67
C ASP A 97 11.12 -17.96 1.09
N LEU A 98 12.13 -17.58 1.86
CA LEU A 98 13.54 -17.63 1.45
C LEU A 98 14.29 -18.80 2.07
N SER A 99 13.59 -19.68 2.78
CA SER A 99 14.16 -20.83 3.49
C SER A 99 14.80 -21.86 2.56
N ASN A 100 14.32 -21.97 1.31
CA ASN A 100 14.78 -22.94 0.33
C ASN A 100 15.67 -22.36 -0.80
N LEU A 101 16.39 -21.25 -0.57
CA LEU A 101 16.87 -20.41 -1.68
C LEU A 101 18.36 -20.09 -1.76
N GLY A 102 18.90 -20.19 -2.98
CA GLY A 102 20.29 -19.84 -3.35
C GLY A 102 20.52 -18.35 -3.67
N THR A 103 21.75 -18.05 -4.12
CA THR A 103 22.35 -16.70 -4.29
C THR A 103 21.50 -15.66 -5.04
N VAL A 104 20.71 -16.08 -6.03
CA VAL A 104 19.97 -15.18 -6.95
C VAL A 104 18.81 -14.46 -6.25
N ASN A 105 18.11 -15.15 -5.35
CA ASN A 105 16.93 -14.57 -4.69
C ASN A 105 17.33 -13.79 -3.42
N THR A 106 18.52 -14.07 -2.87
CA THR A 106 19.17 -13.15 -1.94
C THR A 106 19.47 -11.84 -2.65
N MET A 107 20.11 -11.83 -3.83
CA MET A 107 20.35 -10.57 -4.57
C MET A 107 19.06 -9.78 -4.86
N PHE A 108 17.97 -10.47 -5.15
CA PHE A 108 16.65 -9.87 -5.35
C PHE A 108 16.14 -9.09 -4.14
N ALA A 109 16.18 -9.67 -2.95
CA ALA A 109 15.69 -9.01 -1.74
C ALA A 109 16.45 -7.71 -1.41
N ALA A 110 17.73 -7.62 -1.79
CA ALA A 110 18.55 -6.41 -1.64
C ALA A 110 18.03 -5.29 -2.52
N LEU A 111 17.69 -5.62 -3.75
CA LEU A 111 17.29 -4.66 -4.77
C LEU A 111 15.90 -4.10 -4.44
N PHE A 112 14.97 -4.96 -4.02
CA PHE A 112 13.66 -4.54 -3.54
C PHE A 112 13.73 -3.65 -2.30
N SER A 113 14.57 -4.02 -1.34
CA SER A 113 14.81 -3.18 -0.17
C SER A 113 15.47 -1.83 -0.55
N LYS A 114 16.27 -1.76 -1.62
CA LYS A 114 16.90 -0.53 -2.13
C LYS A 114 15.91 0.33 -2.94
N LEU A 115 14.91 -0.30 -3.57
CA LEU A 115 13.83 0.36 -4.32
C LEU A 115 12.64 0.80 -3.44
N GLY A 116 12.73 0.57 -2.12
CA GLY A 116 11.70 1.01 -1.16
C GLY A 116 10.41 0.20 -1.22
N VAL A 117 10.42 -0.97 -1.85
CA VAL A 117 9.27 -1.88 -1.87
C VAL A 117 9.31 -2.72 -0.60
N PRO A 118 8.28 -2.68 0.27
CA PRO A 118 8.21 -3.52 1.45
C PRO A 118 8.06 -4.98 1.00
N ILE A 119 9.06 -5.81 1.30
CA ILE A 119 8.96 -7.27 1.19
C ILE A 119 8.53 -7.77 2.56
N LYS A 120 7.41 -8.50 2.62
CA LYS A 120 7.02 -9.20 3.83
C LYS A 120 7.87 -10.47 3.95
N THR A 121 8.58 -10.59 5.05
CA THR A 121 9.52 -11.67 5.30
C THR A 121 8.90 -12.65 6.30
N THR A 122 9.18 -13.94 6.14
CA THR A 122 8.75 -14.98 7.09
C THR A 122 9.89 -15.39 8.01
N VAL A 123 9.52 -15.92 9.18
CA VAL A 123 10.48 -16.61 10.04
C VAL A 123 10.84 -17.94 9.36
N SER A 124 12.13 -18.23 9.28
CA SER A 124 12.62 -19.46 8.64
C SER A 124 11.98 -20.72 9.27
N PRO A 125 11.48 -21.68 8.47
CA PRO A 125 10.98 -22.97 8.95
C PRO A 125 11.97 -23.69 9.85
N ASN A 126 13.28 -23.64 9.54
CA ASN A 126 14.30 -24.27 10.39
C ASN A 126 14.28 -23.72 11.82
N VAL A 127 14.12 -22.40 11.98
CA VAL A 127 14.04 -21.77 13.31
C VAL A 127 12.76 -22.22 14.03
N LEU A 128 11.66 -22.36 13.30
CA LEU A 128 10.39 -22.82 13.85
C LEU A 128 10.45 -24.31 14.23
N GLU A 129 11.07 -25.16 13.42
CA GLU A 129 11.27 -26.59 13.72
C GLU A 129 12.21 -26.79 14.92
N GLU A 130 13.30 -26.03 15.00
CA GLU A 130 14.20 -26.04 16.17
C GLU A 130 13.44 -25.60 17.44
N ALA A 131 12.61 -24.56 17.36
CA ALA A 131 11.78 -24.12 18.47
C ALA A 131 10.74 -25.18 18.88
N MET A 132 10.02 -25.75 17.92
CA MET A 132 9.00 -26.79 18.13
C MET A 132 9.58 -28.11 18.67
N SER A 133 10.84 -28.41 18.37
CA SER A 133 11.54 -29.56 18.94
C SER A 133 12.14 -29.29 20.32
N GLY A 134 12.14 -28.04 20.79
CA GLY A 134 12.74 -27.64 22.06
C GLY A 134 14.27 -27.68 22.08
N THR A 135 14.91 -27.76 20.91
CA THR A 135 16.38 -27.88 20.79
C THR A 135 17.11 -26.54 20.86
N VAL A 136 16.37 -25.44 20.92
CA VAL A 136 16.90 -24.08 20.96
C VAL A 136 17.58 -23.75 22.30
N THR A 137 18.66 -22.97 22.23
CA THR A 137 19.32 -22.44 23.43
C THR A 137 18.60 -21.20 23.94
N VAL A 138 17.96 -21.31 25.11
CA VAL A 138 17.24 -20.22 25.76
C VAL A 138 18.14 -19.52 26.78
N ARG A 139 18.39 -18.22 26.60
CA ARG A 139 19.17 -17.40 27.54
C ARG A 139 18.25 -16.75 28.58
N PRO A 140 18.61 -16.67 29.87
CA PRO A 140 17.79 -15.97 30.84
C PRO A 140 17.78 -14.45 30.55
N LEU A 141 16.61 -13.83 30.64
CA LEU A 141 16.43 -12.37 30.59
C LEU A 141 15.54 -11.95 31.77
N PRO A 142 16.12 -11.68 32.95
CA PRO A 142 15.37 -11.20 34.10
C PRO A 142 14.62 -9.89 33.80
N VAL A 143 13.40 -9.75 34.33
CA VAL A 143 12.65 -8.49 34.25
C VAL A 143 13.44 -7.37 34.93
N GLY A 144 13.58 -6.23 34.25
CA GLY A 144 14.41 -5.09 34.66
C GLY A 144 15.84 -5.12 34.11
N SER A 145 16.21 -6.13 33.33
CA SER A 145 17.53 -6.26 32.71
C SER A 145 17.49 -6.13 31.18
N SER A 146 18.67 -5.96 30.59
CA SER A 146 18.87 -5.89 29.15
C SER A 146 19.92 -6.91 28.70
N ALA A 147 19.77 -7.40 27.47
CA ALA A 147 20.77 -8.22 26.81
C ALA A 147 21.07 -7.66 25.42
N THR A 148 22.34 -7.55 25.09
CA THR A 148 22.79 -7.13 23.76
C THR A 148 23.28 -8.34 22.98
N GLY A 149 23.13 -8.29 21.66
CA GLY A 149 23.57 -9.40 20.82
C GLY A 149 23.63 -9.02 19.36
N LYS A 150 24.16 -9.96 18.59
CA LYS A 150 24.19 -9.91 17.13
C LYS A 150 23.72 -11.26 16.64
N VAL A 151 22.52 -11.31 16.08
CA VAL A 151 21.92 -12.54 15.55
C VAL A 151 22.21 -12.62 14.05
N ASP A 152 22.62 -13.80 13.59
CA ASP A 152 22.87 -14.04 12.18
C ASP A 152 21.57 -14.00 11.35
N LYS A 153 21.73 -13.87 10.04
CA LYS A 153 20.62 -13.83 9.10
C LYS A 153 19.78 -15.11 9.19
N GLN A 154 18.46 -14.97 9.20
CA GLN A 154 17.52 -16.10 9.29
C GLN A 154 17.74 -17.02 10.51
N SER A 155 18.39 -16.51 11.56
CA SER A 155 18.58 -17.20 12.84
C SER A 155 17.87 -16.44 13.95
N ALA A 156 17.67 -17.08 15.10
CA ALA A 156 17.05 -16.47 16.26
C ALA A 156 17.88 -16.68 17.52
N HIS A 157 17.92 -15.66 18.39
CA HIS A 157 18.40 -15.80 19.76
C HIS A 157 17.21 -15.83 20.70
N PHE A 158 17.07 -16.93 21.46
CA PHE A 158 15.96 -17.15 22.37
C PHE A 158 16.27 -16.66 23.79
N PHE A 159 15.24 -16.12 24.44
CA PHE A 159 15.29 -15.51 25.76
C PHE A 159 14.13 -15.99 26.63
N GLY A 160 14.44 -16.49 27.82
CA GLY A 160 13.46 -16.85 28.83
C GLY A 160 13.28 -15.70 29.82
N VAL A 161 12.10 -15.10 29.82
CA VAL A 161 11.71 -14.02 30.74
C VAL A 161 10.90 -14.62 31.88
N THR A 162 11.50 -14.71 33.06
CA THR A 162 10.82 -15.19 34.27
C THR A 162 10.10 -14.04 34.96
N ILE A 163 8.79 -14.18 35.09
CA ILE A 163 7.86 -13.17 35.62
C ILE A 163 7.35 -13.64 36.98
N SER A 164 7.46 -12.79 38.00
CA SER A 164 6.86 -13.02 39.33
C SER A 164 5.35 -12.76 39.33
N GLU A 165 4.63 -13.17 40.37
CA GLU A 165 3.20 -12.90 40.49
C GLU A 165 2.88 -11.39 40.54
N GLU A 166 3.66 -10.60 41.29
CA GLU A 166 3.50 -9.13 41.33
C GLU A 166 3.74 -8.48 39.96
N GLN A 167 4.75 -8.96 39.23
CA GLN A 167 5.06 -8.48 37.88
C GLN A 167 3.96 -8.90 36.89
N ALA A 168 3.46 -10.12 37.02
CA ALA A 168 2.35 -10.62 36.23
C ALA A 168 1.09 -9.80 36.48
N GLN A 169 0.83 -9.30 37.69
CA GLN A 169 -0.31 -8.40 37.94
C GLN A 169 -0.08 -6.98 37.38
N SER A 170 1.17 -6.51 37.41
CA SER A 170 1.53 -5.16 36.94
C SER A 170 1.56 -5.05 35.42
N GLY A 171 1.87 -6.14 34.72
CA GLY A 171 2.07 -6.18 33.28
C GLY A 171 3.54 -6.12 32.89
N ILE A 172 3.85 -6.66 31.70
CA ILE A 172 5.20 -6.78 31.17
C ILE A 172 5.27 -6.16 29.78
N VAL A 173 6.39 -5.48 29.51
CA VAL A 173 6.75 -5.00 28.18
C VAL A 173 8.08 -5.63 27.79
N VAL A 174 8.12 -6.27 26.63
CA VAL A 174 9.37 -6.75 26.03
C VAL A 174 9.65 -5.90 24.81
N ARG A 175 10.80 -5.23 24.80
CA ARG A 175 11.21 -4.39 23.67
C ARG A 175 12.57 -4.83 23.13
N VAL A 176 12.74 -4.61 21.84
CA VAL A 176 14.02 -4.78 21.16
C VAL A 176 14.33 -3.51 20.40
N THR A 177 15.57 -3.04 20.50
CA THR A 177 16.06 -1.88 19.76
C THR A 177 17.37 -2.19 19.03
N SER A 178 17.62 -1.51 17.92
CA SER A 178 18.91 -1.55 17.22
C SER A 178 19.38 -0.14 16.89
N ALA A 179 20.51 0.25 17.50
CA ALA A 179 21.18 1.51 17.19
C ALA A 179 21.73 1.56 15.76
N THR A 180 22.02 0.40 15.18
CA THR A 180 22.49 0.26 13.79
C THR A 180 21.34 0.17 12.78
N GLN A 181 20.10 0.39 13.22
CA GLN A 181 18.90 0.29 12.40
C GLN A 181 18.78 -1.07 11.69
N SER A 182 19.19 -2.14 12.37
CA SER A 182 19.06 -3.49 11.84
C SER A 182 17.59 -3.87 11.68
N LYS A 183 17.27 -4.63 10.63
CA LYS A 183 15.98 -5.30 10.49
C LYS A 183 15.97 -6.58 11.32
N PHE A 184 14.95 -6.75 12.15
CA PHE A 184 14.74 -7.93 12.99
C PHE A 184 13.25 -8.14 13.23
N LYS A 185 12.89 -9.33 13.72
CA LYS A 185 11.56 -9.59 14.29
C LYS A 185 11.69 -9.91 15.78
N LEU A 186 10.76 -9.40 16.59
CA LEU A 186 10.54 -9.86 17.95
C LEU A 186 9.47 -10.95 17.91
N LEU A 187 9.79 -12.12 18.43
CA LEU A 187 8.94 -13.29 18.44
C LEU A 187 8.58 -13.65 19.88
N PHE A 188 7.36 -14.12 20.10
CA PHE A 188 6.88 -14.70 21.35
C PHE A 188 6.34 -16.10 21.08
N PHE A 189 6.75 -17.05 21.91
CA PHE A 189 6.39 -18.44 21.79
C PHE A 189 5.65 -18.92 23.03
N GLU A 190 4.65 -19.77 22.80
CA GLU A 190 3.97 -20.53 23.84
C GLU A 190 4.58 -21.92 23.98
N GLN A 191 4.62 -22.44 25.20
CA GLN A 191 5.13 -23.77 25.45
C GLN A 191 4.11 -24.82 25.03
N GLU A 192 4.55 -25.76 24.20
CA GLU A 192 3.76 -26.88 23.72
C GLU A 192 3.81 -28.06 24.69
N ILE A 193 2.83 -28.95 24.60
CA ILE A 193 2.70 -30.14 25.47
C ILE A 193 3.92 -31.08 25.33
N ASN A 194 4.53 -31.11 24.14
CA ASN A 194 5.71 -31.91 23.84
C ASN A 194 7.03 -31.31 24.38
N GLY A 195 6.98 -30.18 25.09
CA GLY A 195 8.16 -29.48 25.62
C GLY A 195 8.82 -28.53 24.61
N GLY A 196 8.31 -28.43 23.39
CA GLY A 196 8.71 -27.46 22.39
C GLY A 196 8.03 -26.10 22.55
N TYR A 197 8.24 -25.23 21.56
CA TYR A 197 7.72 -23.87 21.55
C TYR A 197 7.00 -23.57 20.23
N GLY A 198 5.72 -23.22 20.30
CA GLY A 198 4.90 -22.78 19.18
C GLY A 198 4.92 -21.26 19.04
N LEU A 199 5.10 -20.73 17.83
CA LEU A 199 5.09 -19.29 17.59
C LEU A 199 3.68 -18.73 17.82
N ALA A 200 3.53 -17.84 18.80
CA ALA A 200 2.24 -17.25 19.16
C ALA A 200 2.11 -15.80 18.64
N LEU A 201 3.15 -14.98 18.77
CA LEU A 201 3.15 -13.62 18.25
C LEU A 201 4.46 -13.27 17.54
N GLN A 202 4.36 -12.42 16.52
CA GLN A 202 5.50 -11.79 15.88
C GLN A 202 5.28 -10.28 15.75
N GLU A 203 6.37 -9.52 15.79
CA GLU A 203 6.42 -8.08 15.59
C GLU A 203 7.64 -7.70 14.74
N ASP A 204 7.41 -6.99 13.64
CA ASP A 204 8.45 -6.51 12.75
C ASP A 204 9.13 -5.26 13.32
N SER A 205 10.46 -5.16 13.20
CA SER A 205 11.17 -3.94 13.57
C SER A 205 10.75 -2.77 12.68
N GLN A 206 10.37 -1.65 13.31
CA GLN A 206 10.04 -0.41 12.63
C GLN A 206 11.09 0.67 12.92
N LYS A 207 11.26 1.61 12.00
CA LYS A 207 12.17 2.75 12.21
C LYS A 207 11.52 3.75 13.17
N THR A 208 12.11 3.91 14.35
CA THR A 208 11.66 4.84 15.40
C THR A 208 12.77 5.83 15.70
N GLY A 209 12.65 7.04 15.15
CA GLY A 209 13.68 8.07 15.30
C GLY A 209 15.01 7.65 14.68
N LYS A 210 16.05 7.52 15.52
CA LYS A 210 17.41 7.12 15.09
C LYS A 210 17.69 5.62 15.20
N VAL A 211 16.75 4.84 15.73
CA VAL A 211 16.90 3.38 15.91
C VAL A 211 15.83 2.63 15.13
N THR A 212 15.98 1.32 15.00
CA THR A 212 14.83 0.43 14.73
C THR A 212 14.38 -0.22 16.04
N SER A 213 13.08 -0.44 16.18
CA SER A 213 12.48 -0.99 17.39
C SER A 213 11.29 -1.89 17.09
N ALA A 214 11.10 -2.93 17.90
CA ALA A 214 9.85 -3.68 18.01
C ALA A 214 9.51 -3.85 19.49
N GLY A 215 8.22 -3.94 19.83
CA GLY A 215 7.78 -4.07 21.22
C GLY A 215 6.49 -4.87 21.33
N MET A 216 6.43 -5.72 22.35
CA MET A 216 5.24 -6.45 22.75
C MET A 216 4.78 -5.98 24.13
N TYR A 217 3.49 -5.75 24.27
CA TYR A 217 2.88 -5.09 25.42
C TYR A 217 1.83 -5.99 26.05
N PHE A 218 2.10 -6.48 27.27
CA PHE A 218 1.21 -7.35 28.04
C PHE A 218 0.71 -6.58 29.27
N LEU A 219 -0.29 -5.72 29.05
CA LEU A 219 -0.66 -4.64 29.98
C LEU A 219 -2.02 -4.84 30.69
N HIS A 220 -2.66 -6.02 30.58
CA HIS A 220 -3.99 -6.32 31.16
C HIS A 220 -5.16 -5.52 30.58
N PHE A 221 -4.94 -4.79 29.50
CA PHE A 221 -5.99 -4.23 28.68
C PHE A 221 -5.70 -4.51 27.22
N GLN A 222 -6.73 -4.44 26.40
CA GLN A 222 -6.60 -4.71 24.97
C GLN A 222 -5.74 -3.63 24.31
N VAL A 223 -4.59 -4.05 23.78
CA VAL A 223 -3.76 -3.24 22.88
C VAL A 223 -4.12 -3.60 21.45
N TYR A 224 -4.11 -2.62 20.55
CA TYR A 224 -4.44 -2.83 19.14
C TYR A 224 -3.21 -2.65 18.26
N ARG A 225 -3.12 -3.47 17.22
CA ARG A 225 -2.14 -3.33 16.15
C ARG A 225 -2.84 -2.84 14.91
N MET A 226 -2.12 -2.04 14.14
CA MET A 226 -2.62 -1.55 12.87
C MET A 226 -2.12 -2.44 11.75
N ASP A 227 -3.02 -3.16 11.10
CA ASP A 227 -2.75 -3.81 9.83
C ASP A 227 -2.87 -2.78 8.70
N SER A 228 -1.72 -2.33 8.18
CA SER A 228 -1.66 -1.36 7.09
C SER A 228 -2.13 -1.91 5.75
N THR A 229 -2.23 -3.23 5.57
CA THR A 229 -2.60 -3.85 4.29
C THR A 229 -4.07 -3.66 3.95
N VAL A 230 -4.95 -3.78 4.97
CA VAL A 230 -6.40 -3.56 4.87
C VAL A 230 -6.70 -2.16 4.32
N ASN A 231 -5.91 -1.17 4.73
CA ASN A 231 -6.07 0.20 4.29
C ASN A 231 -5.64 0.39 2.82
N ALA A 232 -4.55 -0.23 2.37
CA ALA A 232 -3.99 0.00 1.03
C ALA A 232 -4.95 -0.42 -0.10
N LEU A 233 -5.61 -1.58 0.02
CA LEU A 233 -6.59 -2.05 -0.96
C LEU A 233 -7.83 -1.15 -1.03
N ALA A 234 -8.29 -0.69 0.12
CA ALA A 234 -9.41 0.23 0.23
C ALA A 234 -9.13 1.57 -0.50
N MET A 235 -7.91 2.10 -0.36
CA MET A 235 -7.51 3.36 -0.98
C MET A 235 -7.39 3.29 -2.50
N ALA A 236 -7.09 2.11 -3.07
CA ALA A 236 -6.93 1.93 -4.51
C ALA A 236 -8.26 1.99 -5.30
N LYS A 237 -9.38 1.62 -4.66
CA LYS A 237 -10.70 1.59 -5.30
C LYS A 237 -11.49 2.89 -5.15
N ASP A 238 -11.27 3.60 -4.04
CA ASP A 238 -11.96 4.85 -3.74
C ASP A 238 -11.03 5.76 -2.90
N PRO A 239 -10.51 6.87 -3.48
CA PRO A 239 -9.66 7.81 -2.77
C PRO A 239 -10.32 8.45 -1.55
N GLU A 240 -11.65 8.57 -1.51
CA GLU A 240 -12.39 9.13 -0.38
C GLU A 240 -12.60 8.09 0.73
N ALA A 241 -12.73 6.80 0.37
CA ALA A 241 -12.77 5.70 1.34
C ALA A 241 -11.49 5.58 2.17
N ALA A 242 -10.36 6.10 1.68
CA ALA A 242 -9.08 6.13 2.38
C ALA A 242 -9.18 6.74 3.79
N PHE A 243 -9.98 7.80 3.93
CA PHE A 243 -10.16 8.49 5.20
C PHE A 243 -11.01 7.66 6.16
N PHE A 244 -12.17 7.18 5.70
CA PHE A 244 -13.12 6.44 6.53
C PHE A 244 -12.59 5.08 6.96
N LYS A 245 -11.82 4.43 6.08
CA LYS A 245 -11.25 3.10 6.34
C LYS A 245 -9.93 3.14 7.09
N ARG A 246 -9.39 4.31 7.41
CA ARG A 246 -8.07 4.48 8.05
C ARG A 246 -7.91 3.68 9.36
N LEU A 247 -9.00 3.45 10.09
CA LEU A 247 -9.00 2.71 11.36
C LEU A 247 -9.56 1.29 11.23
N GLU A 248 -9.88 0.81 10.01
CA GLU A 248 -10.46 -0.54 9.84
C GLU A 248 -9.45 -1.65 10.09
N GLY A 249 -8.18 -1.42 9.77
CA GLY A 249 -7.08 -2.36 10.05
C GLY A 249 -6.71 -2.51 11.53
N LEU A 250 -7.38 -1.82 12.47
CA LEU A 250 -7.14 -2.03 13.89
C LEU A 250 -7.61 -3.42 14.33
N GLN A 251 -6.64 -4.26 14.68
CA GLN A 251 -6.85 -5.62 15.18
C GLN A 251 -6.41 -5.72 16.65
N PRO A 252 -7.19 -6.38 17.52
CA PRO A 252 -6.75 -6.64 18.89
C PRO A 252 -5.53 -7.56 18.90
N CYS A 253 -4.54 -7.27 19.74
CA CYS A 253 -3.49 -8.24 20.07
C CYS A 253 -4.10 -9.46 20.75
N GLU A 254 -3.81 -10.66 20.26
CA GLU A 254 -4.37 -11.91 20.79
C GLU A 254 -3.96 -12.17 22.25
N VAL A 255 -2.72 -11.82 22.61
CA VAL A 255 -2.20 -11.96 23.98
C VAL A 255 -2.05 -10.58 24.61
N SER A 256 -2.83 -10.32 25.66
CA SER A 256 -2.85 -9.04 26.40
C SER A 256 -2.24 -9.12 27.80
N ALA A 257 -1.97 -10.33 28.31
CA ALA A 257 -1.40 -10.56 29.63
C ALA A 257 -0.55 -11.84 29.66
N LEU A 258 0.47 -11.87 30.51
CA LEU A 258 1.31 -13.05 30.76
C LEU A 258 1.11 -13.51 32.21
N LYS A 259 1.00 -14.82 32.41
CA LYS A 259 0.94 -15.41 33.75
C LYS A 259 2.31 -15.35 34.44
N HIS A 260 2.35 -15.57 35.75
CA HIS A 260 3.63 -15.82 36.42
C HIS A 260 4.30 -17.07 35.83
N GLY A 261 5.64 -17.10 35.80
CA GLY A 261 6.41 -18.17 35.19
C GLY A 261 7.38 -17.68 34.11
N THR A 262 7.98 -18.62 33.38
CA THR A 262 8.97 -18.30 32.33
C THR A 262 8.30 -18.29 30.96
N HIS A 263 8.51 -17.20 30.24
CA HIS A 263 7.96 -16.95 28.91
C HIS A 263 9.07 -16.84 27.88
N ILE A 264 8.85 -17.37 26.68
CA ILE A 264 9.90 -17.47 25.67
C ILE A 264 9.73 -16.40 24.60
N PHE A 265 10.77 -15.59 24.44
CA PHE A 265 10.88 -14.59 23.39
C PHE A 265 12.08 -14.91 22.51
N ALA A 266 12.08 -14.41 21.27
CA ALA A 266 13.27 -14.47 20.44
C ALA A 266 13.48 -13.20 19.62
N VAL A 267 14.74 -12.89 19.35
CA VAL A 267 15.12 -11.87 18.37
C VAL A 267 15.58 -12.59 17.12
N TYR A 268 14.83 -12.44 16.03
CA TYR A 268 15.10 -13.06 14.74
C TYR A 268 15.80 -12.08 13.79
N GLY A 269 16.88 -12.53 13.17
CA GLY A 269 17.66 -11.78 12.20
C GLY A 269 16.96 -11.67 10.85
N ASP A 270 16.04 -10.73 10.73
CA ASP A 270 15.19 -10.49 9.55
C ASP A 270 15.89 -9.78 8.38
N ASN A 271 17.21 -9.80 8.37
CA ASN A 271 18.01 -9.17 7.35
C ASN A 271 18.70 -10.22 6.49
N PHE A 272 18.57 -10.09 5.17
CA PHE A 272 19.07 -11.07 4.19
C PHE A 272 20.59 -11.06 4.00
N PHE A 273 21.26 -9.95 4.34
CA PHE A 273 22.68 -9.76 4.00
C PHE A 273 23.57 -9.57 5.21
N LYS A 274 23.04 -8.95 6.26
CA LYS A 274 23.82 -8.55 7.42
C LYS A 274 23.18 -9.12 8.68
N PRO A 275 23.97 -9.63 9.62
CA PRO A 275 23.46 -9.94 10.95
C PRO A 275 22.76 -8.72 11.56
N ALA A 276 21.78 -8.96 12.42
CA ALA A 276 21.07 -7.93 13.14
C ALA A 276 21.69 -7.72 14.51
N SER A 277 22.24 -6.53 14.76
CA SER A 277 22.64 -6.12 16.10
C SER A 277 21.42 -5.61 16.86
N TYR A 278 21.25 -6.01 18.11
CA TYR A 278 20.08 -5.68 18.90
C TYR A 278 20.39 -5.52 20.39
N THR A 279 19.47 -4.87 21.10
CA THR A 279 19.35 -4.84 22.56
C THR A 279 17.92 -5.23 22.91
N ILE A 280 17.73 -6.33 23.63
CA ILE A 280 16.43 -6.77 24.15
C ILE A 280 16.32 -6.41 25.63
N GLU A 281 15.14 -5.98 26.05
CA GLU A 281 14.83 -5.59 27.42
C GLU A 281 13.45 -6.12 27.80
N ALA A 282 13.35 -6.70 29.00
CA ALA A 282 12.07 -7.05 29.63
C ALA A 282 11.82 -6.09 30.79
N MET A 283 10.67 -5.42 30.81
CA MET A 283 10.36 -4.35 31.75
C MET A 283 9.03 -4.59 32.44
N CYS A 284 8.95 -4.23 33.72
CA CYS A 284 7.68 -4.18 34.44
C CYS A 284 6.94 -2.90 34.07
N ALA A 285 5.67 -3.01 33.69
CA ALA A 285 4.83 -1.88 33.30
C ALA A 285 4.56 -0.91 34.47
N LYS A 286 4.72 -1.36 35.72
CA LYS A 286 4.68 -0.51 36.93
C LYS A 286 5.66 0.68 36.84
N SER A 287 6.80 0.51 36.18
CA SER A 287 7.78 1.59 35.97
C SER A 287 7.30 2.67 34.98
N TYR A 288 6.15 2.47 34.33
CA TYR A 288 5.59 3.31 33.28
C TYR A 288 4.09 3.60 33.48
N GLU A 289 3.59 3.56 34.72
CA GLU A 289 2.15 3.62 35.04
C GLU A 289 1.42 4.78 34.35
N ASP A 290 1.96 6.00 34.42
CA ASP A 290 1.41 7.18 33.73
C ASP A 290 1.30 6.98 32.21
N THR A 291 2.28 6.33 31.61
CA THR A 291 2.31 6.07 30.16
C THR A 291 1.33 4.97 29.80
N THR A 292 1.24 3.92 30.62
CA THR A 292 0.30 2.80 30.48
C THR A 292 -1.15 3.29 30.57
N GLN A 293 -1.46 4.17 31.51
CA GLN A 293 -2.80 4.75 31.66
C GLN A 293 -3.16 5.65 30.48
N ARG A 294 -2.24 6.49 30.02
CA ARG A 294 -2.44 7.30 28.80
C ARG A 294 -2.64 6.45 27.55
N LEU A 295 -1.92 5.33 27.45
CA LEU A 295 -2.09 4.38 26.35
C LEU A 295 -3.49 3.76 26.38
N LYS A 296 -3.96 3.33 27.55
CA LYS A 296 -5.33 2.81 27.71
C LYS A 296 -6.39 3.83 27.29
N GLU A 297 -6.23 5.09 27.69
CA GLU A 297 -7.13 6.18 27.32
C GLU A 297 -7.13 6.46 25.81
N ILE A 298 -5.95 6.50 25.17
CA ILE A 298 -5.88 6.77 23.74
C ILE A 298 -6.43 5.60 22.91
N GLU A 299 -6.19 4.36 23.32
CA GLU A 299 -6.77 3.17 22.67
C GLU A 299 -8.31 3.23 22.71
N SER A 300 -8.89 3.58 23.86
CA SER A 300 -10.34 3.78 23.99
C SER A 300 -10.86 4.87 23.05
N LYS A 301 -10.16 6.01 22.97
CA LYS A 301 -10.54 7.12 22.07
C LYS A 301 -10.43 6.74 20.60
N ILE A 302 -9.43 5.94 20.23
CA ILE A 302 -9.25 5.45 18.86
C ILE A 302 -10.42 4.54 18.46
N LEU A 303 -10.85 3.63 19.35
CA LEU A 303 -12.00 2.76 19.10
C LEU A 303 -13.31 3.52 18.98
N GLU A 304 -13.54 4.48 19.87
CA GLU A 304 -14.69 5.39 19.78
C GLU A 304 -14.68 6.10 18.43
N LYS A 305 -13.52 6.64 18.03
CA LYS A 305 -13.37 7.33 16.75
C LYS A 305 -13.57 6.41 15.54
N ARG A 306 -13.18 5.14 15.61
CA ARG A 306 -13.44 4.14 14.57
C ARG A 306 -14.94 3.96 14.35
N ASN A 307 -15.73 3.93 15.43
CA ASN A 307 -17.19 3.80 15.33
C ASN A 307 -17.82 5.08 14.78
N ASP A 308 -17.36 6.25 15.25
CA ASP A 308 -17.81 7.55 14.73
C ASP A 308 -17.54 7.68 13.22
N LEU A 309 -16.36 7.26 12.75
CA LEU A 309 -16.01 7.32 11.33
C LEU A 309 -16.94 6.46 10.47
N ARG A 310 -17.36 5.28 10.96
CA ARG A 310 -18.32 4.43 10.24
C ARG A 310 -19.70 5.08 10.11
N GLN A 311 -20.16 5.75 11.16
CA GLN A 311 -21.42 6.50 11.12
C GLN A 311 -21.30 7.71 10.18
N PHE A 312 -20.22 8.46 10.32
CA PHE A 312 -19.95 9.62 9.48
C PHE A 312 -19.81 9.26 8.00
N GLU A 313 -19.20 8.12 7.66
CA GLU A 313 -19.14 7.61 6.28
C GLU A 313 -20.52 7.44 5.66
N THR A 314 -21.46 6.90 6.45
CA THR A 314 -22.84 6.67 6.00
C THR A 314 -23.55 8.00 5.70
N GLU A 315 -23.40 8.98 6.59
CA GLU A 315 -23.97 10.31 6.40
C GLU A 315 -23.35 11.04 5.21
N TYR A 316 -22.02 10.98 5.09
CA TYR A 316 -21.27 11.57 4.00
C TYR A 316 -21.72 11.02 2.64
N ARG A 317 -21.79 9.68 2.49
CA ARG A 317 -22.23 9.06 1.24
C ARG A 317 -23.67 9.42 0.87
N LYS A 318 -24.56 9.54 1.86
CA LYS A 318 -25.95 9.98 1.64
C LYS A 318 -26.00 11.44 1.15
N ALA A 319 -25.19 12.32 1.73
CA ALA A 319 -25.08 13.70 1.31
C ALA A 319 -24.48 13.82 -0.10
N LEU A 320 -23.45 13.04 -0.40
CA LEU A 320 -22.82 13.00 -1.72
C LEU A 320 -23.80 12.54 -2.81
N ALA A 321 -24.56 11.49 -2.55
CA ALA A 321 -25.59 11.01 -3.49
C ALA A 321 -26.64 12.10 -3.79
N ARG A 322 -27.12 12.81 -2.76
CA ARG A 322 -28.05 13.93 -2.95
C ARG A 322 -27.43 15.09 -3.73
N PHE A 323 -26.16 15.42 -3.45
CA PHE A 323 -25.45 16.46 -4.19
C PHE A 323 -25.32 16.11 -5.67
N GLN A 324 -24.99 14.85 -5.99
CA GLN A 324 -24.92 14.35 -7.35
C GLN A 324 -26.29 14.40 -8.04
N GLU A 325 -27.36 13.99 -7.37
CA GLU A 325 -28.73 14.08 -7.87
C GLU A 325 -29.11 15.53 -8.25
N VAL A 326 -28.89 16.48 -7.34
CA VAL A 326 -29.18 17.89 -7.57
C VAL A 326 -28.33 18.48 -8.69
N THR A 327 -27.04 18.11 -8.77
CA THR A 327 -26.12 18.59 -9.81
C THR A 327 -26.50 18.06 -11.19
N ASN A 328 -26.91 16.79 -11.26
CA ASN A 328 -27.39 16.17 -12.49
C ASN A 328 -28.67 16.85 -12.97
N ARG A 329 -29.61 17.08 -12.06
CA ARG A 329 -30.85 17.81 -12.37
C ARG A 329 -30.54 19.23 -12.86
N TYR A 330 -29.67 19.97 -12.19
CA TYR A 330 -29.28 21.31 -12.63
C TYR A 330 -28.73 21.30 -14.07
N THR A 331 -27.87 20.32 -14.40
CA THR A 331 -27.31 20.16 -15.74
C THR A 331 -28.41 19.89 -16.77
N GLN A 332 -29.35 19.00 -16.47
CA GLN A 332 -30.48 18.67 -17.36
C GLN A 332 -31.41 19.87 -17.58
N GLU A 333 -31.78 20.58 -16.51
CA GLU A 333 -32.65 21.76 -16.59
C GLU A 333 -31.97 22.89 -17.39
N LYS A 334 -30.66 23.07 -17.22
CA LYS A 334 -29.88 24.03 -18.01
C LYS A 334 -29.90 23.67 -19.50
N GLU A 335 -29.63 22.41 -19.84
CA GLU A 335 -29.63 21.94 -21.23
C GLU A 335 -31.03 22.09 -21.87
N ALA A 336 -32.09 21.73 -21.13
CA ALA A 336 -33.46 21.93 -21.59
C ALA A 336 -33.79 23.40 -21.87
N VAL A 337 -33.35 24.32 -21.00
CA VAL A 337 -33.51 25.77 -21.23
C VAL A 337 -32.73 26.23 -22.46
N ASP A 338 -31.48 25.80 -22.62
CA ASP A 338 -30.65 26.16 -23.76
C ASP A 338 -31.26 25.67 -25.10
N ASP A 339 -31.84 24.45 -25.12
CA ASP A 339 -32.52 23.90 -26.28
C ASP A 339 -33.83 24.64 -26.61
N MET A 340 -34.64 24.97 -25.60
CA MET A 340 -35.85 25.79 -25.80
C MET A 340 -35.52 27.18 -26.36
N LEU A 341 -34.44 27.81 -25.88
CA LEU A 341 -33.98 29.09 -26.39
C LEU A 341 -33.50 28.98 -27.84
N ARG A 342 -32.78 27.91 -28.19
CA ARG A 342 -32.33 27.64 -29.56
C ARG A 342 -33.52 27.45 -30.50
N GLU A 343 -34.49 26.61 -30.13
CA GLU A 343 -35.70 26.37 -30.92
C GLU A 343 -36.48 27.67 -31.16
N ARG A 344 -36.62 28.51 -30.10
CA ARG A 344 -37.24 29.83 -30.23
C ARG A 344 -36.51 30.71 -31.24
N ASP A 345 -35.18 30.79 -31.13
CA ASP A 345 -34.36 31.62 -32.01
C ASP A 345 -34.40 31.13 -33.46
N ASP A 346 -34.44 29.80 -33.69
CA ASP A 346 -34.63 29.19 -35.01
C ASP A 346 -36.00 29.58 -35.60
N ILE A 347 -37.08 29.50 -34.82
CA ILE A 347 -38.42 29.93 -35.24
C ILE A 347 -38.42 31.41 -35.61
N HIS A 348 -37.86 32.27 -34.75
CA HIS A 348 -37.76 33.71 -35.03
C HIS A 348 -36.98 33.98 -36.31
N SER A 349 -35.85 33.29 -36.52
CA SER A 349 -35.04 33.44 -37.71
C SER A 349 -35.84 33.14 -38.99
N SER A 350 -36.72 32.14 -38.95
CA SER A 350 -37.56 31.72 -40.08
C SER A 350 -38.56 32.80 -40.56
N PHE A 351 -39.00 33.69 -39.68
CA PHE A 351 -39.84 34.84 -40.06
C PHE A 351 -39.03 36.01 -40.64
N THR A 352 -37.74 36.07 -40.34
CA THR A 352 -36.84 37.17 -40.75
C THR A 352 -35.96 36.83 -41.95
N THR A 353 -35.83 35.54 -42.30
CA THR A 353 -35.11 35.08 -43.48
C THR A 353 -36.10 34.53 -44.51
N GLU A 354 -36.24 35.22 -45.65
CA GLU A 354 -36.96 34.66 -46.80
C GLU A 354 -36.19 33.46 -47.34
N ARG A 355 -36.85 32.30 -47.49
CA ARG A 355 -36.31 31.21 -48.32
C ARG A 355 -36.28 31.67 -49.76
N THR A 356 -35.12 32.10 -50.24
CA THR A 356 -34.88 32.25 -51.67
C THR A 356 -34.99 30.87 -52.31
N ILE A 357 -36.12 30.59 -52.96
CA ILE A 357 -36.28 29.41 -53.81
C ILE A 357 -35.37 29.62 -55.02
N VAL A 358 -34.17 29.03 -54.99
CA VAL A 358 -33.33 28.95 -56.18
C VAL A 358 -33.64 27.64 -56.90
N ASN A 359 -34.61 27.71 -57.82
CA ASN A 359 -34.75 26.77 -58.93
C ASN A 359 -33.96 27.34 -60.13
N SER A 360 -32.70 26.92 -60.33
CA SER A 360 -31.98 26.92 -61.62
C SER A 360 -30.53 26.50 -61.38
N VAL A 361 -30.05 25.37 -61.92
CA VAL A 361 -29.36 25.25 -63.22
C VAL A 361 -28.16 26.21 -63.36
N GLY A 362 -26.95 25.67 -63.19
CA GLY A 362 -25.80 25.96 -64.05
C GLY A 362 -24.88 27.15 -63.74
N ALA A 363 -23.58 26.87 -63.93
CA ALA A 363 -22.49 27.79 -64.30
C ALA A 363 -21.75 28.59 -63.20
N GLY A 364 -20.59 28.05 -62.80
CA GLY A 364 -19.29 28.57 -63.25
C GLY A 364 -18.85 29.99 -62.90
N SER A 365 -17.89 30.07 -61.98
CA SER A 365 -16.67 30.91 -61.98
C SER A 365 -16.78 32.44 -62.05
N SER A 366 -16.22 33.14 -61.05
CA SER A 366 -14.94 33.85 -61.25
C SER A 366 -14.41 34.43 -59.93
N SER A 367 -13.07 34.38 -59.82
CA SER A 367 -12.27 34.93 -58.73
C SER A 367 -11.80 36.35 -59.09
N SER A 368 -11.62 37.23 -58.10
CA SER A 368 -10.47 38.15 -58.10
C SER A 368 -10.21 38.73 -56.70
N ARG A 369 -8.92 38.84 -56.37
CA ARG A 369 -8.29 39.22 -55.11
C ARG A 369 -7.58 40.59 -55.27
N TYR A 370 -7.05 41.08 -54.13
CA TYR A 370 -5.91 42.02 -53.90
C TYR A 370 -6.27 43.46 -53.52
N PRO A 371 -5.39 44.22 -52.80
CA PRO A 371 -3.93 44.08 -52.55
C PRO A 371 -3.47 44.18 -51.06
N THR A 372 -2.39 43.52 -50.59
CA THR A 372 -0.91 43.81 -50.61
C THR A 372 -0.41 44.70 -49.46
N GLU A 373 0.46 44.15 -48.58
CA GLU A 373 1.85 44.61 -48.28
C GLU A 373 2.47 43.86 -47.07
N SER A 374 3.72 43.42 -47.25
CA SER A 374 4.63 42.88 -46.21
C SER A 374 5.71 43.93 -45.89
N PRO A 375 6.47 43.79 -44.79
CA PRO A 375 7.82 43.23 -44.97
C PRO A 375 8.28 42.27 -43.86
N GLU A 376 9.35 41.55 -44.19
CA GLU A 376 9.95 40.40 -43.49
C GLU A 376 10.78 40.71 -42.22
N ASN A 377 11.05 39.60 -41.52
CA ASN A 377 12.24 39.23 -40.74
C ASN A 377 12.29 39.50 -39.23
N GLY A 378 12.34 38.39 -38.47
CA GLY A 378 12.71 38.35 -37.06
C GLY A 378 12.39 37.01 -36.41
N ASN A 379 13.25 36.01 -36.62
CA ASN A 379 13.27 34.72 -35.93
C ASN A 379 13.46 34.90 -34.40
N ILE A 380 12.76 34.13 -33.55
CA ILE A 380 13.20 33.60 -32.23
C ILE A 380 12.11 32.70 -31.63
N ASP A 381 12.56 31.53 -31.17
CA ASP A 381 11.86 30.47 -30.43
C ASP A 381 11.05 30.93 -29.19
N GLY A 382 9.98 30.20 -28.86
CA GLY A 382 9.51 30.13 -27.47
C GLY A 382 8.02 29.83 -27.22
N LYS A 383 7.72 28.55 -26.96
CA LYS A 383 6.96 28.09 -25.78
C LYS A 383 5.52 28.61 -25.55
N ASP A 384 4.57 27.79 -25.95
CA ASP A 384 3.42 27.28 -25.20
C ASP A 384 2.95 27.97 -23.90
N LYS A 385 1.61 28.21 -23.88
CA LYS A 385 0.66 28.28 -22.75
C LYS A 385 0.48 29.61 -22.01
N SER A 386 -0.61 30.30 -22.35
CA SER A 386 -1.29 31.26 -21.47
C SER A 386 -2.81 31.11 -21.62
N GLY A 387 -3.50 30.88 -20.51
CA GLY A 387 -4.96 30.78 -20.44
C GLY A 387 -5.40 30.52 -19.00
N LYS A 388 -5.12 31.50 -18.13
CA LYS A 388 -5.33 31.47 -16.67
C LYS A 388 -6.80 31.18 -16.31
N LYS A 389 -6.99 30.17 -15.46
CA LYS A 389 -8.16 29.97 -14.59
C LYS A 389 -8.25 31.09 -13.54
N LYS A 390 -9.43 31.69 -13.37
CA LYS A 390 -9.97 32.43 -12.20
C LYS A 390 -11.42 32.75 -12.58
N TRP A 391 -12.48 32.33 -11.91
CA TRP A 391 -12.93 32.61 -10.54
C TRP A 391 -14.17 31.70 -10.33
N PHE A 392 -14.47 31.09 -9.19
CA PHE A 392 -15.14 31.71 -8.04
C PHE A 392 -14.76 30.98 -6.73
N ASN A 393 -14.16 31.75 -5.81
CA ASN A 393 -14.20 31.50 -4.38
C ASN A 393 -15.35 32.35 -3.82
N LEU A 394 -16.33 31.75 -3.18
CA LEU A 394 -17.26 32.46 -2.29
C LEU A 394 -17.10 31.88 -0.90
N ASN A 395 -16.29 32.58 -0.12
CA ASN A 395 -16.15 32.41 1.32
C ASN A 395 -17.08 33.48 1.94
N LEU A 396 -18.24 33.06 2.43
CA LEU A 396 -19.15 33.91 3.20
C LEU A 396 -19.10 33.47 4.66
N ASN A 397 -18.08 33.96 5.36
CA ASN A 397 -18.14 34.10 6.81
C ASN A 397 -18.09 35.59 7.12
N ARG A 398 -19.24 36.17 7.49
CA ARG A 398 -19.28 37.39 8.29
C ARG A 398 -19.93 37.05 9.62
N SER A 399 -19.10 37.20 10.64
CA SER A 399 -19.37 37.18 12.06
C SER A 399 -20.56 38.06 12.46
N ASP A 400 -21.38 37.57 13.39
CA ASP A 400 -22.03 38.41 14.39
C ASP A 400 -21.83 37.84 15.78
N LYS A 401 -21.44 38.72 16.70
CA LYS A 401 -21.22 38.47 18.12
C LYS A 401 -22.13 39.43 18.89
N LYS A 402 -22.86 38.86 19.86
CA LYS A 402 -23.55 39.44 21.03
C LYS A 402 -24.97 40.00 20.86
N ALA A 403 -25.89 39.42 21.64
CA ALA A 403 -26.32 40.01 22.91
C ALA A 403 -26.08 38.98 24.03
#